data_AF-A0A352RBP4-F1
#
_entry.id   AF-A0A352RBP4-F1
#
_cell.length_a   1.000
_cell.length_b   1.000
_cell.length_c   1.000
_cell.angle_alpha   90.00
_cell.angle_beta   90.00
_cell.angle_gamma   90.00
#
_symmetry.space_group_name_H-M   'P 1'
#
loop_
_entity.id
_entity.type
_entity.pdbx_description
1 polymer ?
#
loop_
_entity_poly.entity_id
_entity_poly.type
_entity_poly.pdbx_seq_one_letter_code
_entity_poly.pdbx_strand_id
1 'polypeptide(L)' 'MEKLISFIEKLILYIWLGLTIIVVLLLVNRSLNPDLKGISNYDLKDYAIITLIFAVIYFALRLFTSRKDRNETK' A
#
# COMPACT_ATOMS: atom_id res chain seq x y z
N MET A 1 -22.29 4.17 7.40
CA MET A 1 -20.98 4.69 6.94
C MET A 1 -19.82 3.75 7.27
N GLU A 2 -19.78 3.07 8.43
CA GLU A 2 -18.66 2.15 8.75
C GLU A 2 -18.41 1.06 7.71
N LYS A 3 -19.46 0.43 7.16
CA LYS A 3 -19.30 -0.61 6.11
C LYS A 3 -18.57 -0.07 4.87
N LEU A 4 -18.81 1.18 4.50
CA LEU A 4 -18.17 1.82 3.34
C LEU A 4 -16.69 2.12 3.64
N ILE A 5 -16.38 2.62 4.84
CA ILE A 5 -15.02 2.89 5.28
C ILE A 5 -14.21 1.60 5.36
N SER A 6 -14.77 0.54 5.96
CA SER A 6 -14.12 -0.77 6.04
C SER A 6 -13.90 -1.40 4.65
N PHE A 7 -14.84 -1.19 3.72
CA PHE A 7 -14.67 -1.63 2.34
C PHE A 7 -13.53 -0.88 1.64
N ILE A 8 -13.48 0.45 1.76
CA ILE A 8 -12.41 1.29 1.18
C ILE A 8 -11.05 0.92 1.78
N GLU A 9 -10.98 0.72 3.09
CA GLU A 9 -9.75 0.30 3.78
C GLU A 9 -9.22 -1.03 3.22
N LYS A 10 -10.10 -2.03 3.07
CA LYS A 10 -9.74 -3.31 2.46
C LYS A 10 -9.32 -3.17 1.00
N LEU A 11 -10.04 -2.35 0.22
CA LEU A 11 -9.73 -2.11 -1.19
C LEU A 11 -8.32 -1.51 -1.36
N ILE A 12 -8.00 -0.48 -0.57
CA ILE A 12 -6.68 0.17 -0.56
C ILE A 12 -5.59 -0.86 -0.22
N LEU A 13 -5.84 -1.71 0.77
CA LEU A 13 -4.90 -2.74 1.22
C LEU A 13 -4.65 -3.80 0.12
N TYR A 14 -5.70 -4.26 -0.57
CA TYR A 14 -5.56 -5.20 -1.69
C TYR A 14 -4.84 -4.62 -2.89
N ILE A 15 -5.14 -3.36 -3.26
CA ILE A 15 -4.44 -2.67 -4.36
C ILE A 15 -2.95 -2.52 -4.01
N TRP A 16 -2.65 -2.10 -2.79
CA TRP A 16 -1.27 -1.94 -2.34
C TRP A 16 -0.52 -3.27 -2.30
N LEU A 17 -1.17 -4.34 -1.83
CA LEU A 17 -0.60 -5.69 -1.85
C LEU A 17 -0.28 -6.16 -3.27
N GLY A 18 -1.21 -5.96 -4.22
CA GLY A 18 -1.01 -6.33 -5.63
C GLY A 18 0.19 -5.60 -6.25
N LEU A 19 0.28 -4.29 -6.04
CA LEU A 19 1.43 -3.47 -6.46
C LEU A 19 2.74 -3.98 -5.86
N THR A 20 2.72 -4.35 -4.58
CA THR A 20 3.90 -4.87 -3.88
C THR A 20 4.37 -6.20 -4.46
N ILE A 21 3.45 -7.11 -4.75
CA ILE A 21 3.78 -8.39 -5.40
C ILE A 21 4.44 -8.16 -6.75
N ILE A 22 3.90 -7.24 -7.57
CA ILE A 22 4.47 -6.92 -8.89
C ILE A 22 5.90 -6.42 -8.76
N VAL A 23 6.16 -5.48 -7.83
CA VAL A 23 7.50 -4.93 -7.61
C VAL A 23 8.47 -5.99 -7.09
N VAL A 24 8.03 -6.86 -6.18
CA VAL A 24 8.85 -7.98 -5.70
C VAL A 24 9.20 -8.94 -6.82
N LEU A 25 8.25 -9.29 -7.70
CA LEU A 25 8.52 -10.14 -8.86
C LEU A 25 9.55 -9.51 -9.80
N LEU A 26 9.46 -8.19 -10.05
CA LEU A 26 10.43 -7.46 -10.87
C LEU A 26 11.82 -7.43 -10.24
N LEU A 27 11.91 -7.26 -8.91
CA LEU A 27 13.16 -7.33 -8.15
C LEU A 27 13.79 -8.72 -8.22
N VAL A 28 12.99 -9.77 -8.01
CA VAL A 28 13.45 -11.17 -8.08
C VAL A 28 13.95 -11.48 -9.49
N ASN A 29 13.22 -11.07 -10.53
CA ASN A 29 13.66 -11.25 -11.92
C ASN A 29 14.98 -10.55 -12.22
N ARG A 30 15.18 -9.31 -11.73
CA ARG A 30 16.45 -8.60 -11.85
C ARG A 30 17.58 -9.30 -11.10
N SER A 31 17.29 -9.88 -9.93
CA SER A 31 18.28 -10.61 -9.13
C SER A 31 18.71 -11.93 -9.78
N LEU A 32 17.79 -12.63 -10.43
CA LEU A 32 18.06 -13.91 -11.10
C LEU A 32 18.68 -13.72 -12.49
N ASN A 33 18.30 -12.65 -13.19
CA ASN A 33 18.74 -12.34 -14.55
C ASN A 33 19.11 -10.84 -14.68
N PRO A 34 20.34 -10.44 -14.30
CA PRO A 34 20.73 -9.04 -14.26
C PRO A 34 20.83 -8.36 -15.63
N ASP A 35 20.96 -9.13 -16.72
CA ASP A 35 21.04 -8.61 -18.11
C ASP A 35 19.68 -8.23 -18.71
N LEU A 36 18.57 -8.68 -18.11
CA LEU A 36 17.24 -8.26 -18.54
C LEU A 36 16.94 -6.85 -17.99
N LYS A 37 16.32 -6.01 -18.82
CA LYS A 37 15.89 -4.65 -18.45
C LYS A 37 14.81 -4.73 -17.34
N GLY A 38 15.28 -4.81 -16.10
CA GLY A 38 14.47 -4.89 -14.89
C GLY A 38 14.16 -3.52 -14.31
N ILE A 39 13.63 -3.52 -13.08
CA ILE A 39 13.29 -2.29 -12.34
C ILE A 39 14.55 -1.48 -12.01
N SER A 40 14.57 -0.19 -12.36
CA SER A 40 15.69 0.69 -12.04
C SER A 40 15.65 1.14 -10.58
N ASN A 41 16.75 1.67 -10.07
CA ASN A 41 16.76 2.25 -8.72
C ASN A 41 15.88 3.50 -8.60
N TYR A 42 15.64 4.20 -9.72
CA TYR A 42 14.72 5.33 -9.79
C TYR A 42 13.27 4.85 -9.62
N ASP A 43 12.87 3.83 -10.36
CA ASP A 43 11.54 3.21 -10.24
C ASP A 43 11.29 2.66 -8.82
N LEU A 44 12.33 2.12 -8.18
CA LEU A 44 12.25 1.62 -6.82
C LEU A 44 12.02 2.74 -5.79
N LYS A 45 12.67 3.88 -6.01
CA LYS A 45 12.50 5.07 -5.17
C LYS A 45 11.10 5.65 -5.33
N ASP A 46 10.60 5.74 -6.56
CA ASP A 46 9.23 6.21 -6.83
C ASP A 46 8.19 5.26 -6.22
N TYR A 47 8.40 3.95 -6.35
CA TYR A 47 7.55 2.96 -5.67
C TYR A 47 7.57 3.11 -4.15
N ALA A 48 8.73 3.37 -3.54
CA ALA A 48 8.84 3.60 -2.11
C ALA A 48 8.05 4.86 -1.68
N ILE A 49 8.09 5.94 -2.48
CA ILE A 49 7.30 7.15 -2.25
C ILE A 49 5.80 6.84 -2.33
N ILE A 50 5.37 6.13 -3.37
CA ILE A 50 3.96 5.71 -3.54
C ILE A 50 3.52 4.85 -2.35
N THR A 51 4.33 3.87 -1.96
CA THR A 51 4.12 2.99 -0.80
C THR A 51 3.95 3.79 0.49
N LEU A 52 4.77 4.82 0.69
CA LEU A 52 4.67 5.70 1.85
C LEU A 52 3.32 6.46 1.87
N ILE A 53 2.87 6.97 0.72
CA ILE A 53 1.57 7.66 0.60
C ILE A 53 0.43 6.70 0.96
N PHE A 54 0.45 5.47 0.44
CA PHE A 54 -0.53 4.43 0.78
C PHE A 54 -0.54 4.12 2.28
N ALA A 55 0.63 4.01 2.91
CA ALA A 55 0.76 3.79 4.34
C ALA A 55 0.14 4.94 5.15
N VAL A 56 0.41 6.20 4.77
CA VAL A 56 -0.14 7.38 5.44
C VAL A 56 -1.66 7.43 5.32
N ILE A 57 -2.22 7.19 4.13
CA ILE A 57 -3.66 7.16 3.90
C ILE A 57 -4.32 6.06 4.75
N TYR A 58 -3.75 4.85 4.74
CA TYR A 58 -4.23 3.73 5.54
C TYR A 58 -4.23 4.06 7.04
N PHE A 59 -3.14 4.64 7.55
CA PHE A 59 -3.02 5.00 8.96
C PHE A 59 -4.01 6.11 9.36
N ALA A 60 -4.21 7.11 8.49
CA ALA A 60 -5.20 8.15 8.69
C ALA A 60 -6.62 7.57 8.78
N LEU A 61 -7.01 6.74 7.80
CA LEU A 61 -8.32 6.05 7.78
C LEU A 61 -8.54 5.23 9.06
N ARG A 62 -7.51 4.50 9.52
CA ARG A 62 -7.58 3.70 10.74
C ARG A 62 -7.74 4.55 12.00
N LEU A 63 -7.02 5.67 12.10
CA LEU A 63 -7.15 6.61 13.22
C LEU A 63 -8.54 7.27 13.25
N PHE A 64 -9.08 7.67 12.11
CA PHE A 64 -10.43 8.24 12.02
C PHE A 64 -11.50 7.23 12.46
N THR A 65 -11.37 5.98 12.02
CA THR A 65 -12.30 4.90 12.41
C THR A 65 -12.23 4.63 13.92
N SER A 66 -11.02 4.51 14.47
CA SER A 66 -10.83 4.27 15.91
C SER A 66 -11.31 5.43 16.80
N ARG A 67 -11.23 6.68 16.32
CA ARG A 67 -11.81 7.84 17.01
C ARG A 67 -13.34 7.85 16.95
N LYS A 68 -13.91 7.39 15.83
CA LYS A 68 -15.35 7.29 15.66
C LYS A 68 -15.96 6.31 16.66
N ASP A 69 -15.40 5.11 16.79
CA ASP A 69 -15.86 4.11 17.77
C ASP A 69 -15.84 4.66 19.21
N ARG A 70 -14.81 5.46 19.54
CA ARG A 70 -14.63 6.03 20.88
C ARG A 70 -15.67 7.10 21.24
N ASN A 71 -16.22 7.80 20.24
CA ASN A 71 -17.25 8.82 20.43
C ASN A 71 -18.67 8.24 20.52
N GLU A 72 -18.91 7.01 20.05
CA GLU A 72 -20.22 6.34 20.13
C GLU A 72 -20.42 5.60 21.47
N THR A 73 -19.34 5.36 22.23
CA THR A 73 -19.37 4.75 23.58
C THR A 73 -19.49 5.75 24.75
N LYS A 74 -19.68 7.04 24.48
CA LYS A 74 -19.91 8.08 25.51
C LYS A 74 -21.31 8.66 25.36
#